data_AF-I1YGE9-F1
#
_entry.id   AF-I1YGE9-F1
#
_cell.length_a   1.000
_cell.length_b   1.000
_cell.length_c   1.000
_cell.angle_alpha   90.00
_cell.angle_beta   90.00
_cell.angle_gamma   90.00
#
_symmetry.space_group_name_H-M   'P 1'
#
loop_
_entity.id
_entity.type
_entity.pdbx_description
1 polymer ?
#
loop_
_entity_poly.entity_id
_entity_poly.type
_entity_poly.pdbx_seq_one_letter_code
_entity_poly.pdbx_strand_id
1 'polypeptide(L)'
;MLPFLALPRLSGWLVVALVLIVLIALISPTQLPVVLYKLSLVTFATVLAYWLDRTLFYYARPHQLFAEANGLHKDSQFYDSNQLRLQASLATLRRALIVLAVVLGMTLGL
;
A
#
# COMPACT_ATOMS: atom_id res chain seq x y z
N MET A 1 6.05 -30.17 19.84
CA MET A 1 5.91 -29.82 18.41
C MET A 1 5.73 -28.32 18.31
N LEU A 2 6.80 -27.57 18.07
CA LEU A 2 6.72 -26.11 17.94
C LEU A 2 6.08 -25.78 16.58
N PRO A 3 4.97 -25.03 16.53
CA PRO A 3 4.38 -24.63 15.27
C PRO A 3 5.40 -23.77 14.54
N PHE A 4 5.80 -24.22 13.35
CA PHE A 4 6.63 -23.45 12.44
C PHE A 4 6.02 -22.06 12.33
N LEU A 5 6.74 -21.04 12.81
CA LEU A 5 6.37 -19.65 12.61
C LEU A 5 6.20 -19.47 11.10
N ALA A 6 4.95 -19.36 10.65
CA ALA A 6 4.64 -18.85 9.33
C ALA A 6 5.10 -17.40 9.34
N LEU A 7 6.38 -17.19 9.05
CA LEU A 7 6.98 -15.88 9.01
C LEU A 7 6.16 -15.06 8.01
N PRO A 8 5.63 -13.88 8.42
CA PRO A 8 4.89 -13.02 7.52
C PRO A 8 5.71 -12.80 6.24
N ARG A 9 5.10 -12.89 5.06
CA ARG A 9 5.81 -12.79 3.76
C ARG A 9 6.75 -11.58 3.63
N LEU A 10 6.51 -10.54 4.44
CA LEU A 10 7.28 -9.30 4.48
C LEU A 10 8.49 -9.32 5.43
N SER A 11 8.65 -10.35 6.26
CA SER A 11 9.76 -10.43 7.22
C SER A 11 11.13 -10.48 6.55
N GLY A 12 11.25 -11.15 5.40
CA GLY A 12 12.48 -11.18 4.61
C GLY A 12 12.91 -9.77 4.16
N TRP A 13 11.95 -8.95 3.72
CA TRP A 13 12.21 -7.57 3.33
C TRP A 13 12.58 -6.68 4.51
N LEU A 14 12.01 -6.93 5.69
CA LEU A 14 12.37 -6.23 6.92
C LEU A 14 13.83 -6.51 7.29
N VAL A 15 14.26 -7.77 7.23
CA VAL A 15 15.66 -8.14 7.51
C VAL A 15 16.61 -7.45 6.53
N VAL A 16 16.30 -7.48 5.23
CA VAL A 16 17.11 -6.79 4.20
C VAL A 16 17.19 -5.28 4.49
N ALA A 17 16.09 -4.64 4.85
CA ALA A 17 16.07 -3.21 5.18
C ALA A 17 16.95 -2.88 6.41
N LEU A 18 16.90 -3.71 7.46
CA LEU A 18 17.76 -3.53 8.63
C LEU A 18 19.24 -3.70 8.30
N VAL A 19 19.60 -4.72 7.51
CA VAL A 19 20.98 -4.93 7.06
C VAL A 19 21.47 -3.73 6.26
N LEU A 20 20.65 -3.18 5.36
CA LEU A 20 20.97 -1.97 4.60
C LEU A 20 21.22 -0.77 5.50
N ILE A 21 20.37 -0.53 6.50
CA ILE A 21 20.56 0.57 7.47
C ILE A 21 21.89 0.41 8.23
N VAL A 22 22.22 -0.81 8.66
CA VAL A 22 23.49 -1.10 9.35
C VAL A 22 24.69 -0.87 8.42
N LEU A 23 24.63 -1.32 7.17
CA LEU A 23 25.69 -1.07 6.19
C LEU A 23 25.90 0.43 5.93
N ILE A 24 24.83 1.21 5.82
CA ILE A 24 24.91 2.67 5.69
C ILE A 24 25.59 3.28 6.92
N ALA A 25 25.25 2.81 8.14
CA ALA A 25 25.87 3.27 9.38
C ALA A 25 27.39 3.04 9.41
N LEU A 26 27.84 1.90 8.87
CA LEU A 26 29.26 1.53 8.83
C LEU A 26 30.05 2.27 7.74
N ILE A 27 29.44 2.49 6.57
CA ILE A 27 30.13 3.08 5.40
C ILE A 27 30.05 4.62 5.43
N SER A 28 28.92 5.19 5.83
CA SER A 28 28.69 6.63 5.82
C SER A 28 27.85 7.08 7.04
N PRO A 29 28.46 7.16 8.23
CA PRO A 29 27.75 7.50 9.46
C PRO A 29 27.13 8.90 9.42
N THR A 30 27.71 9.82 8.63
CA THR A 30 27.19 11.19 8.46
C THR A 30 25.88 11.25 7.67
N GLN A 31 25.52 10.20 6.92
CA GLN A 31 24.28 10.14 6.15
C GLN A 31 23.10 9.56 6.95
N LEU A 32 23.34 8.99 8.13
CA LEU A 32 22.29 8.41 8.96
C LEU A 32 21.13 9.37 9.28
N PRO A 33 21.37 10.63 9.66
CA PRO A 33 20.28 11.56 9.94
C PRO A 33 19.39 11.81 8.71
N VAL A 34 19.99 11.90 7.52
CA VAL A 34 19.26 12.14 6.25
C VAL A 34 18.41 10.94 5.86
N VAL A 35 18.93 9.72 6.03
CA VAL A 35 18.20 8.49 5.72
C VAL A 35 17.05 8.29 6.70
N LEU A 36 17.27 8.49 8.00
CA LEU A 36 16.23 8.41 9.02
C LEU A 36 15.12 9.43 8.77
N TYR A 37 15.49 10.64 8.36
CA TYR A 37 14.53 11.68 7.98
C TYR A 37 13.64 11.25 6.81
N LYS A 38 14.25 10.78 5.72
CA LYS A 38 13.50 10.28 4.54
C LYS A 38 12.61 9.09 4.88
N LEU A 39 13.11 8.16 5.68
CA LEU A 39 12.31 7.01 6.13
C LEU A 39 11.11 7.46 6.95
N SER A 40 11.30 8.41 7.87
CA SER A 40 10.22 8.95 8.71
C SER A 40 9.14 9.65 7.87
N LEU A 41 9.55 10.40 6.84
CA LEU A 41 8.60 11.02 5.92
C LEU A 41 7.79 9.99 5.14
N VAL A 42 8.44 8.94 4.60
CA VAL A 42 7.74 7.90 3.84
C VAL A 42 6.77 7.13 4.72
N THR A 43 7.16 6.74 5.95
CA THR A 43 6.23 6.07 6.87
C THR A 43 5.06 6.96 7.23
N PHE A 44 5.29 8.23 7.55
CA PHE A 44 4.19 9.16 7.85
C PHE A 44 3.27 9.38 6.65
N ALA A 45 3.82 9.52 5.44
CA ALA A 45 3.06 9.65 4.22
C ALA A 45 2.16 8.44 3.95
N THR A 46 2.67 7.22 4.14
CA THR A 46 1.86 5.99 3.96
C THR A 46 0.72 5.89 4.96
N VAL A 47 0.95 6.26 6.22
CA VAL A 47 -0.09 6.29 7.25
C VAL A 47 -1.16 7.31 6.89
N LEU A 48 -0.78 8.53 6.53
CA LEU A 48 -1.74 9.57 6.14
C LEU A 48 -2.51 9.21 4.87
N ALA A 49 -1.85 8.64 3.87
CA ALA A 49 -2.51 8.16 2.66
C ALA A 49 -3.58 7.11 2.97
N TYR A 50 -3.31 6.20 3.91
CA TYR A 50 -4.28 5.21 4.36
C TYR A 50 -5.48 5.84 5.06
N TRP A 51 -5.23 6.80 5.97
CA TRP A 51 -6.30 7.53 6.64
C TRP A 51 -7.17 8.30 5.64
N LEU A 52 -6.54 8.98 4.68
CA LEU A 52 -7.20 9.78 3.67
C LEU A 52 -8.04 8.91 2.71
N ASP A 53 -7.52 7.76 2.27
CA ASP A 53 -8.30 6.79 1.48
C ASP A 53 -9.56 6.33 2.25
N ARG A 54 -9.41 6.07 3.55
CA ARG A 54 -10.50 5.55 4.40
C ARG A 54 -11.56 6.61 4.73
N THR A 55 -11.18 7.88 4.88
CA THR A 55 -12.14 8.97 5.17
C THR A 55 -12.89 9.42 3.91
N LEU A 56 -12.24 9.47 2.75
CA LEU A 56 -12.88 9.88 1.51
C LEU A 56 -13.88 8.85 0.97
N PHE A 57 -13.65 7.54 1.20
CA PHE A 57 -14.43 6.49 0.56
C PHE A 57 -14.94 5.42 1.53
N TYR A 58 -15.80 5.85 2.44
CA TYR A 58 -16.39 4.97 3.46
C TYR A 58 -17.15 3.76 2.86
N TYR A 59 -17.87 3.94 1.74
CA TYR A 59 -18.76 2.92 1.15
C TYR A 59 -18.30 2.28 -0.17
N ALA A 60 -17.27 2.80 -0.86
CA ALA A 60 -16.83 2.30 -2.17
C ALA A 60 -15.57 1.43 -2.05
N ARG A 61 -15.67 0.26 -1.39
CA ARG A 61 -14.51 -0.63 -1.20
C ARG A 61 -14.32 -1.54 -2.43
N PRO A 62 -13.16 -1.51 -3.10
CA PRO A 62 -12.94 -2.28 -4.32
C PRO A 62 -13.08 -3.79 -4.10
N HIS A 63 -12.73 -4.31 -2.92
CA HIS A 63 -12.87 -5.74 -2.63
C HIS A 63 -14.34 -6.21 -2.63
N GLN A 64 -15.28 -5.34 -2.24
CA GLN A 64 -16.71 -5.67 -2.25
C GLN A 64 -17.23 -5.66 -3.69
N LEU A 65 -16.85 -4.63 -4.47
CA LEU A 65 -17.21 -4.52 -5.89
C LEU A 65 -16.68 -5.70 -6.72
N PHE A 66 -15.45 -6.17 -6.48
CA PHE A 66 -14.90 -7.35 -7.16
C PHE A 66 -15.57 -8.65 -6.73
N ALA A 67 -15.96 -8.78 -5.46
CA ALA A 67 -16.67 -9.96 -4.97
C ALA A 67 -18.08 -10.05 -5.59
N GLU A 68 -18.78 -8.94 -5.66
CA GLU A 68 -20.10 -8.81 -6.27
C GLU A 68 -20.05 -9.10 -7.78
N ALA A 69 -19.09 -8.50 -8.49
CA ALA A 69 -18.91 -8.75 -9.92
C ALA A 69 -18.55 -10.22 -10.26
N ASN A 70 -17.75 -10.88 -9.42
CA ASN A 70 -17.44 -12.31 -9.59
C ASN A 70 -18.64 -13.21 -9.26
N GLY A 71 -19.52 -12.78 -8.33
CA GLY A 71 -20.80 -13.45 -8.07
C GLY A 71 -21.74 -13.40 -9.28
N LEU A 72 -21.92 -12.21 -9.87
CA LEU A 72 -22.77 -12.01 -11.05
C LEU A 72 -22.26 -12.74 -12.31
N HIS A 73 -20.93 -12.85 -12.45
CA HIS A 73 -20.31 -13.63 -13.54
C HIS A 73 -20.62 -15.13 -13.44
N LYS A 74 -20.86 -15.65 -12.22
CA LYS A 74 -21.22 -17.06 -12.01
C LYS A 74 -22.69 -17.34 -12.37
N ASP A 75 -23.54 -16.31 -12.35
CA ASP A 75 -24.99 -16.41 -12.54
C ASP A 75 -25.45 -16.08 -13.97
N SER A 76 -24.54 -16.16 -14.96
CA SER A 76 -24.78 -15.90 -16.40
C SER A 76 -25.24 -14.48 -16.78
N GLN A 77 -25.22 -13.51 -15.86
CA GLN A 77 -25.42 -12.08 -16.16
C GLN A 77 -24.11 -11.38 -16.56
N PHE A 78 -23.65 -11.66 -17.78
CA PHE A 78 -22.37 -11.15 -18.30
C PHE A 78 -22.34 -9.61 -18.45
N TYR A 79 -23.44 -8.97 -18.85
CA TYR A 79 -23.47 -7.53 -19.11
C TYR A 79 -23.28 -6.68 -17.85
N ASP A 80 -23.84 -7.10 -16.71
CA ASP A 80 -23.75 -6.36 -15.45
C ASP A 80 -22.38 -6.56 -14.77
N SER A 81 -21.84 -7.78 -14.83
CA SER A 81 -20.54 -8.13 -14.23
C SER A 81 -19.36 -7.29 -14.77
N ASN A 82 -19.38 -6.92 -16.06
CA ASN A 82 -18.31 -6.14 -16.67
C ASN A 82 -18.36 -4.67 -16.24
N GLN A 83 -19.54 -4.09 -16.04
CA GLN A 83 -19.69 -2.71 -15.56
C GLN A 83 -19.20 -2.58 -14.11
N LEU A 84 -19.56 -3.52 -13.23
CA LEU A 84 -19.07 -3.53 -11.84
C LEU A 84 -17.55 -3.74 -11.77
N ARG A 85 -16.97 -4.58 -12.65
CA ARG A 85 -15.51 -4.75 -12.74
C ARG A 85 -14.79 -3.46 -13.12
N LEU A 86 -15.35 -2.69 -14.06
CA LEU A 86 -14.80 -1.39 -14.43
C LEU A 86 -14.90 -0.38 -13.28
N GLN A 87 -16.02 -0.35 -12.56
CA GLN A 87 -16.15 0.49 -11.37
C GLN A 87 -15.16 0.08 -10.26
N ALA A 88 -14.93 -1.22 -10.08
CA ALA A 88 -13.97 -1.76 -9.13
C ALA A 88 -12.53 -1.37 -9.50
N SER A 89 -12.14 -1.47 -10.78
CA SER A 89 -10.81 -1.08 -11.23
C SER A 89 -10.58 0.42 -11.12
N LEU A 90 -11.56 1.25 -11.48
CA LEU A 90 -11.51 2.71 -11.28
C LEU A 90 -11.39 3.08 -9.79
N ALA A 91 -12.10 2.37 -8.91
CA ALA A 91 -11.96 2.55 -7.47
C ALA A 91 -10.53 2.25 -7.02
N THR A 92 -9.89 1.18 -7.48
CA THR A 92 -8.48 0.88 -7.14
C THR A 92 -7.50 1.92 -7.67
N LEU A 93 -7.74 2.44 -8.87
CA LEU A 93 -6.87 3.43 -9.51
C LEU A 93 -6.90 4.75 -8.73
N ARG A 94 -8.08 5.19 -8.29
CA ARG A 94 -8.24 6.35 -7.42
C ARG A 94 -7.45 6.22 -6.11
N ARG A 95 -7.48 5.04 -5.47
CA ARG A 95 -6.70 4.80 -4.24
C ARG A 95 -5.20 4.89 -4.51
N ALA A 96 -4.74 4.30 -5.61
CA ALA A 96 -3.35 4.35 -6.01
C ALA A 96 -2.90 5.80 -6.28
N LEU A 97 -3.72 6.61 -6.96
CA LEU A 97 -3.42 8.02 -7.23
C LEU A 97 -3.36 8.85 -5.95
N ILE A 98 -4.26 8.62 -5.00
CA ILE A 98 -4.24 9.31 -3.70
C ILE A 98 -2.96 8.99 -2.93
N VAL A 99 -2.62 7.70 -2.84
CA VAL A 99 -1.39 7.27 -2.17
C VAL A 99 -0.16 7.86 -2.86
N LEU A 100 -0.13 7.84 -4.19
CA LEU A 100 0.94 8.43 -4.98
C LEU A 100 1.06 9.94 -4.73
N ALA A 101 -0.05 10.69 -4.74
CA ALA A 101 -0.05 12.12 -4.50
C ALA A 101 0.44 12.48 -3.08
N VAL A 102 0.00 11.73 -2.06
CA VAL A 102 0.42 11.97 -0.66
C VAL A 102 1.90 11.63 -0.47
N VAL A 103 2.37 10.50 -1.01
CA VAL A 103 3.77 10.11 -0.93
C VAL A 103 4.66 11.12 -1.65
N LEU A 104 4.33 11.46 -2.91
CA LEU A 104 5.10 12.46 -3.66
C LEU A 104 5.08 13.83 -2.98
N GLY A 105 3.94 14.30 -2.49
CA GLY A 105 3.83 15.58 -1.78
C GLY A 105 4.71 15.65 -0.53
N MET A 106 4.78 14.55 0.24
CA MET A 106 5.64 14.46 1.43
C MET A 106 7.12 14.32 1.09
N THR A 107 7.46 13.61 0.01
CA THR A 107 8.87 13.31 -0.32
C THR A 107 9.53 14.34 -1.25
N LEU A 108 8.76 15.12 -2.01
CA LEU A 108 9.26 16.15 -2.92
C LEU A 108 9.22 17.57 -2.32
N GLY A 109 8.49 17.77 -1.23
CA GLY A 109 8.36 19.08 -0.58
C GLY A 109 9.61 19.59 0.14
N LEU A 110 10.75 18.91 -0.03
CA LEU A 110 12.03 19.14 0.64
C LEU A 110 13.22 19.01 -0.31
#